data_AF-A0A8T5SBI6-F1
#
_entry.id   AF-A0A8T5SBI6-F1
#
_cell.length_a   1.000
_cell.length_b   1.000
_cell.length_c   1.000
_cell.angle_alpha   90.00
_cell.angle_beta   90.00
_cell.angle_gamma   90.00
#
_symmetry.space_group_name_H-M   'P 1'
#
loop_
_entity.id
_entity.type
_entity.pdbx_description
1 polymer ?
#
loop_
_entity_poly.entity_id
_entity_poly.type
_entity_poly.pdbx_seq_one_letter_code
_entity_poly.pdbx_strand_id
1 'polypeptide(L)'
;MSYLRDNKVWEEEEDLNWDVIEISKVDDKIIGYLLDNLKLDKIDLSENFFIAFESLLKIGKKARHVLNSYIKETDEIHTFKVDIFNFMLDFINDKEVEYLLVPQLFAPDFIIRARTIFKIEQAGDKKYLKFILPLLNDPDDSVRWAVLKFLDTFKMGKNPLVCKELKCFIENESNPVIREKSKEIFKNS
;
A
#
# COMPACT_ATOMS: atom_id res chain seq x y z
N MET A 1 -25.68 48.21 -32.00
CA MET A 1 -26.43 47.20 -31.21
C MET A 1 -25.53 46.74 -30.09
N SER A 2 -25.93 47.04 -28.86
CA SER A 2 -25.28 46.61 -27.63
C SER A 2 -25.62 45.15 -27.36
N TYR A 3 -24.61 44.31 -27.11
CA TYR A 3 -24.78 43.10 -26.33
C TYR A 3 -23.62 43.01 -25.34
N LEU A 4 -23.89 43.57 -24.15
CA LEU A 4 -23.27 43.15 -22.90
C LEU A 4 -23.45 41.63 -22.78
N ARG A 5 -22.34 40.90 -22.65
CA ARG A 5 -22.35 39.49 -22.23
C ARG A 5 -21.84 39.44 -20.81
N ASP A 6 -22.64 38.82 -19.97
CA ASP A 6 -22.55 38.79 -18.53
C ASP A 6 -21.18 38.32 -18.01
N ASN A 7 -20.67 39.08 -17.03
CA ASN A 7 -19.67 38.62 -16.08
C ASN A 7 -20.26 37.47 -15.25
N LYS A 8 -20.06 36.24 -15.72
CA LYS A 8 -19.99 35.10 -14.80
C LYS A 8 -18.52 34.89 -14.49
N VAL A 9 -18.12 35.41 -13.32
CA VAL A 9 -16.93 34.94 -12.60
C VAL A 9 -17.23 33.49 -12.28
N TRP A 10 -16.71 32.57 -13.10
CA TRP A 10 -16.52 31.21 -12.67
C TRP A 10 -15.35 31.30 -11.71
N GLU A 11 -15.60 31.07 -10.42
CA GLU A 11 -14.53 30.74 -9.49
C GLU A 11 -13.80 29.57 -10.13
N GLU A 12 -12.59 29.84 -10.61
CA GLU A 12 -11.65 28.82 -11.03
C GLU A 12 -11.46 27.93 -9.79
N GLU A 13 -12.14 26.79 -9.74
CA GLU A 13 -11.68 25.67 -8.94
C GLU A 13 -10.23 25.49 -9.34
N GLU A 14 -9.32 25.91 -8.46
CA GLU A 14 -7.89 25.73 -8.67
C GLU A 14 -7.69 24.28 -9.06
N ASP A 15 -7.32 24.08 -10.33
CA ASP A 15 -6.76 22.84 -10.86
C ASP A 15 -5.49 22.58 -10.05
N LEU A 16 -5.68 22.09 -8.83
CA LEU A 16 -4.64 21.58 -7.96
C LEU A 16 -4.13 20.37 -8.69
N ASN A 17 -3.10 20.59 -9.49
CA ASN A 17 -2.32 19.53 -10.08
C ASN A 17 -1.66 18.78 -8.92
N TRP A 18 -2.35 17.75 -8.41
CA TRP A 18 -1.93 16.92 -7.29
C TRP A 18 -0.61 16.19 -7.55
N ASP A 19 -0.13 16.22 -8.80
CA ASP A 19 1.11 15.56 -9.23
C ASP A 19 2.34 16.06 -8.45
N VAL A 20 2.35 17.31 -7.97
CA VAL A 20 3.48 17.85 -7.17
C VAL A 20 3.03 18.89 -6.15
N ILE A 21 3.07 18.52 -4.86
CA ILE A 21 2.84 19.45 -3.72
C ILE A 21 4.16 19.66 -2.96
N GLU A 22 4.51 20.92 -2.71
CA GLU A 22 5.64 21.26 -1.84
C GLU A 22 5.35 20.83 -0.39
N ILE A 23 6.31 20.16 0.27
CA ILE A 23 6.17 19.69 1.68
C ILE A 23 5.84 20.86 2.64
N SER A 24 6.29 22.07 2.34
CA SER A 24 5.97 23.29 3.09
C SER A 24 4.46 23.56 3.13
N LYS A 25 3.74 23.28 2.03
CA LYS A 25 2.30 23.51 1.84
C LYS A 25 1.42 22.37 2.36
N VAL A 26 2.02 21.22 2.70
CA VAL A 26 1.28 20.11 3.32
C VAL A 26 0.80 20.51 4.71
N ASP A 27 -0.48 20.42 5.00
CA ASP A 27 -1.05 20.66 6.32
C ASP A 27 -1.66 19.38 6.93
N ASP A 28 -2.18 19.47 8.14
CA ASP A 28 -2.78 18.33 8.84
C ASP A 28 -3.98 17.76 8.08
N LYS A 29 -4.69 18.58 7.30
CA LYS A 29 -5.82 18.16 6.47
C LYS A 29 -5.35 17.29 5.31
N ILE A 30 -4.29 17.69 4.61
CA ILE A 30 -3.66 16.90 3.55
C ILE A 30 -3.13 15.58 4.12
N ILE A 31 -2.46 15.62 5.28
CA ILE A 31 -1.99 14.39 5.94
C ILE A 31 -3.18 13.48 6.29
N GLY A 32 -4.29 14.04 6.79
CA GLY A 32 -5.53 13.32 7.01
C GLY A 32 -6.04 12.61 5.77
N TYR A 33 -6.10 13.29 4.62
CA TYR A 33 -6.51 12.67 3.35
C TYR A 33 -5.57 11.53 2.90
N LEU A 34 -4.26 11.66 3.11
CA LEU A 34 -3.33 10.57 2.83
C LEU A 34 -3.58 9.36 3.74
N LEU A 35 -3.84 9.60 5.03
CA LEU A 35 -4.20 8.54 5.98
C LEU A 35 -5.54 7.87 5.61
N ASP A 36 -6.48 8.63 5.06
CA ASP A 36 -7.74 8.09 4.55
C ASP A 36 -7.52 7.12 3.38
N ASN A 37 -6.50 7.33 2.54
CA ASN A 37 -6.14 6.35 1.50
C ASN A 37 -5.44 5.10 2.07
N LEU A 38 -5.08 5.11 3.35
CA LEU A 38 -4.65 3.94 4.09
C LEU A 38 -5.80 3.24 4.85
N LYS A 39 -7.02 3.83 4.88
CA LYS A 39 -8.24 3.26 5.49
C LYS A 39 -8.74 2.02 4.77
N LEU A 40 -9.67 1.32 5.43
CA LEU A 40 -10.01 -0.09 5.24
C LEU A 40 -11.47 -0.32 4.81
N ASP A 41 -12.07 0.60 4.07
CA ASP A 41 -13.34 0.30 3.38
C ASP A 41 -13.14 -0.57 2.13
N LYS A 42 -11.88 -0.78 1.70
CA LYS A 42 -11.53 -1.54 0.49
C LYS A 42 -10.57 -2.68 0.82
N ILE A 43 -10.95 -3.90 0.42
CA ILE A 43 -10.15 -5.14 0.51
C ILE A 43 -8.89 -5.06 -0.37
N ASP A 44 -8.95 -4.22 -1.41
CA ASP A 44 -7.92 -4.11 -2.43
C ASP A 44 -6.91 -3.01 -2.11
N LEU A 45 -5.62 -3.32 -2.34
CA LEU A 45 -4.61 -2.27 -2.40
C LEU A 45 -4.86 -1.47 -3.67
N SER A 46 -5.00 -0.15 -3.55
CA SER A 46 -5.17 0.74 -4.69
C SER A 46 -3.88 1.49 -4.99
N GLU A 47 -3.76 2.07 -6.18
CA GLU A 47 -2.65 2.98 -6.51
C GLU A 47 -2.51 4.12 -5.47
N ASN A 48 -3.66 4.64 -5.00
CA ASN A 48 -3.68 5.67 -3.97
C ASN A 48 -3.08 5.21 -2.64
N PHE A 49 -3.19 3.92 -2.28
CA PHE A 49 -2.55 3.40 -1.09
C PHE A 49 -1.02 3.55 -1.17
N PHE A 50 -0.42 3.17 -2.30
CA PHE A 50 1.04 3.25 -2.48
C PHE A 50 1.54 4.69 -2.52
N ILE A 51 0.81 5.56 -3.24
CA ILE A 51 1.11 7.00 -3.29
C ILE A 51 1.03 7.60 -1.89
N ALA A 52 -0.03 7.32 -1.14
CA ALA A 52 -0.21 7.84 0.21
C ALA A 52 0.87 7.35 1.17
N PHE A 53 1.18 6.06 1.12
CA PHE A 53 2.26 5.47 1.92
C PHE A 53 3.60 6.15 1.65
N GLU A 54 4.00 6.28 0.38
CA GLU A 54 5.26 6.94 0.02
C GLU A 54 5.26 8.42 0.41
N SER A 55 4.14 9.11 0.19
CA SER A 55 3.98 10.53 0.52
C SER A 55 4.16 10.77 2.02
N LEU A 56 3.56 9.94 2.88
CA LEU A 56 3.70 10.04 4.33
C LEU A 56 5.14 9.81 4.80
N LEU A 57 5.87 8.87 4.18
CA LEU A 57 7.29 8.69 4.46
C LEU A 57 8.10 9.93 4.06
N LYS A 58 7.81 10.54 2.90
CA LYS A 58 8.49 11.75 2.41
C LYS A 58 8.16 12.99 3.24
N ILE A 59 6.93 13.13 3.73
CA ILE A 59 6.52 14.20 4.65
C ILE A 59 7.27 14.07 5.99
N GLY A 60 7.55 12.84 6.41
CA GLY A 60 8.43 12.58 7.54
C GLY A 60 7.86 13.07 8.87
N LYS A 61 8.70 13.73 9.68
CA LYS A 61 8.36 14.16 11.05
C LYS A 61 7.13 15.07 11.13
N LYS A 62 6.79 15.77 10.05
CA LYS A 62 5.59 16.62 9.96
C LYS A 62 4.30 15.81 10.00
N ALA A 63 4.30 14.56 9.53
CA ALA A 63 3.13 13.67 9.60
C ALA A 63 2.97 13.01 10.97
N ARG A 64 3.97 13.10 11.86
CA ARG A 64 4.05 12.28 13.07
C ARG A 64 2.87 12.50 14.01
N HIS A 65 2.49 13.74 14.32
CA HIS A 65 1.43 13.98 15.31
C HIS A 65 0.08 13.53 14.77
N VAL A 66 -0.24 13.84 13.50
CA VAL A 66 -1.47 13.38 12.84
C VAL A 66 -1.53 11.85 12.80
N LEU A 67 -0.42 11.19 12.43
CA LEU A 67 -0.31 9.73 12.42
C LEU A 67 -0.58 9.12 13.81
N ASN A 68 -0.02 9.71 14.86
CA ASN A 68 -0.24 9.25 16.24
C ASN A 68 -1.67 9.46 16.71
N SER A 69 -2.28 10.61 16.42
CA SER A 69 -3.68 10.88 16.75
C SER A 69 -4.58 9.88 16.02
N TYR A 70 -4.34 9.70 14.72
CA TYR A 70 -5.07 8.76 13.88
C TYR A 70 -5.06 7.33 14.45
N ILE A 71 -3.89 6.79 14.78
CA ILE A 71 -3.75 5.43 15.34
C ILE A 71 -4.47 5.27 16.68
N LYS A 72 -4.56 6.34 17.50
CA LYS A 72 -5.24 6.31 18.80
C LYS A 72 -6.76 6.42 18.68
N GLU A 73 -7.24 7.15 17.68
CA GLU A 73 -8.64 7.51 17.52
C GLU A 73 -9.42 6.49 16.68
N THR A 74 -8.73 5.71 15.85
CA THR A 74 -9.36 4.70 14.99
C THR A 74 -9.43 3.33 15.67
N ASP A 75 -10.61 2.71 15.64
CA ASP A 75 -10.86 1.33 16.04
C ASP A 75 -10.77 0.32 14.87
N GLU A 76 -10.53 0.82 13.66
CA GLU A 76 -10.64 0.06 12.40
C GLU A 76 -9.32 -0.63 11.96
N ILE A 77 -8.24 -0.60 12.75
CA ILE A 77 -6.92 -1.02 12.26
C ILE A 77 -6.81 -2.55 12.09
N HIS A 78 -6.75 -3.02 10.85
CA HIS A 78 -6.34 -4.40 10.55
C HIS A 78 -4.88 -4.65 10.91
N THR A 79 -4.55 -5.89 11.27
CA THR A 79 -3.21 -6.30 11.73
C THR A 79 -2.08 -5.86 10.80
N PHE A 80 -2.24 -5.99 9.48
CA PHE A 80 -1.22 -5.51 8.51
C PHE A 80 -1.06 -3.98 8.54
N LYS A 81 -2.15 -3.23 8.70
CA LYS A 81 -2.08 -1.77 8.78
C LYS A 81 -1.42 -1.32 10.07
N VAL A 82 -1.64 -2.03 11.20
CA VAL A 82 -0.88 -1.79 12.44
C VAL A 82 0.62 -1.93 12.17
N ASP A 83 1.04 -2.99 11.46
CA ASP A 83 2.44 -3.18 11.08
C ASP A 83 2.96 -2.04 10.19
N ILE A 84 2.16 -1.58 9.23
CA ILE A 84 2.51 -0.46 8.33
C ILE A 84 2.62 0.87 9.09
N PHE A 85 1.68 1.16 9.97
CA PHE A 85 1.67 2.38 10.77
C PHE A 85 2.82 2.42 11.78
N ASN A 86 3.10 1.29 12.44
CA ASN A 86 4.25 1.16 13.32
C ASN A 86 5.56 1.31 12.53
N PHE A 87 5.66 0.66 11.37
CA PHE A 87 6.80 0.83 10.46
C PHE A 87 7.00 2.30 10.10
N MET A 88 5.95 3.01 9.67
CA MET A 88 6.02 4.43 9.31
C MET A 88 6.48 5.28 10.49
N LEU A 89 5.92 5.06 11.68
CA LEU A 89 6.34 5.78 12.89
C LEU A 89 7.81 5.54 13.23
N ASP A 90 8.27 4.30 13.17
CA ASP A 90 9.67 3.98 13.47
C ASP A 90 10.62 4.57 12.43
N PHE A 91 10.25 4.50 11.15
CA PHE A 91 10.98 5.10 10.04
C PHE A 91 11.06 6.63 10.16
N ILE A 92 9.94 7.30 10.40
CA ILE A 92 9.85 8.77 10.55
C ILE A 92 10.64 9.27 11.77
N ASN A 93 10.73 8.45 12.82
CA ASN A 93 11.46 8.78 14.03
C ASN A 93 12.94 8.41 13.97
N ASP A 94 13.46 8.04 12.80
CA ASP A 94 14.85 7.62 12.59
C ASP A 94 15.29 6.50 13.56
N LYS A 95 14.35 5.62 13.94
CA LYS A 95 14.68 4.46 14.76
C LYS A 95 15.34 3.39 13.90
N GLU A 96 15.99 2.43 14.53
CA GLU A 96 16.46 1.24 13.82
C GLU A 96 15.25 0.47 13.28
N VAL A 97 15.17 0.38 11.95
CA VAL A 97 14.07 -0.29 11.25
C VAL A 97 14.53 -1.65 10.75
N GLU A 98 13.94 -2.71 11.28
CA GLU A 98 14.27 -4.09 10.91
C GLU A 98 13.95 -4.40 9.44
N TYR A 99 12.88 -3.82 8.90
CA TYR A 99 12.30 -4.14 7.59
C TYR A 99 12.64 -3.09 6.53
N LEU A 100 13.93 -2.87 6.27
CA LEU A 100 14.44 -1.82 5.37
C LEU A 100 13.88 -1.86 3.93
N LEU A 101 13.34 -3.00 3.48
CA LEU A 101 12.76 -3.14 2.14
C LEU A 101 11.26 -2.81 2.04
N VAL A 102 10.60 -2.51 3.16
CA VAL A 102 9.18 -2.12 3.17
C VAL A 102 8.89 -0.88 2.32
N PRO A 103 9.73 0.17 2.28
CA PRO A 103 9.48 1.31 1.40
C PRO A 103 9.40 0.91 -0.08
N GLN A 104 10.20 -0.07 -0.52
CA GLN A 104 10.18 -0.54 -1.89
C GLN A 104 9.07 -1.58 -2.16
N LEU A 105 8.63 -2.33 -1.15
CA LEU A 105 7.46 -3.21 -1.26
C LEU A 105 6.16 -2.44 -1.53
N PHE A 106 6.08 -1.18 -1.08
CA PHE A 106 4.91 -0.33 -1.23
C PHE A 106 5.21 0.93 -2.06
N ALA A 107 6.22 0.87 -2.93
CA ALA A 107 6.52 1.94 -3.87
C ALA A 107 5.34 2.12 -4.86
N PRO A 108 5.06 3.35 -5.33
CA PRO A 108 4.05 3.58 -6.36
C PRO A 108 4.33 2.82 -7.67
N ASP A 109 5.60 2.63 -8.02
CA ASP A 109 6.00 1.85 -9.20
C ASP A 109 5.92 0.34 -8.93
N PHE A 110 5.02 -0.35 -9.63
CA PHE A 110 4.81 -1.80 -9.52
C PHE A 110 6.06 -2.62 -9.89
N ILE A 111 6.93 -2.12 -10.77
CA ILE A 111 8.19 -2.79 -11.14
C ILE A 111 9.11 -2.84 -9.92
N ILE A 112 9.17 -1.76 -9.14
CA ILE A 112 9.94 -1.71 -7.89
C ILE A 112 9.37 -2.70 -6.88
N ARG A 113 8.04 -2.75 -6.72
CA ARG A 113 7.38 -3.71 -5.81
C ARG A 113 7.72 -5.16 -6.17
N ALA A 114 7.49 -5.55 -7.43
CA ALA A 114 7.77 -6.91 -7.91
C ALA A 114 9.26 -7.31 -7.77
N ARG A 115 10.18 -6.41 -8.15
CA ARG A 115 11.62 -6.64 -7.99
C ARG A 115 12.02 -6.79 -6.53
N THR A 116 11.39 -6.03 -5.64
CA THR A 116 11.66 -6.11 -4.20
C THR A 116 11.24 -7.45 -3.63
N ILE A 117 10.08 -7.98 -4.03
CA ILE A 117 9.65 -9.33 -3.64
C ILE A 117 10.66 -10.39 -4.12
N PHE A 118 11.12 -10.32 -5.38
CA PHE A 118 12.15 -11.25 -5.87
C PHE A 118 13.48 -11.11 -5.13
N LYS A 119 13.87 -9.90 -4.76
CA LYS A 119 15.09 -9.67 -3.97
C LYS A 119 14.98 -10.31 -2.58
N ILE A 120 13.83 -10.17 -1.92
CA ILE A 120 13.57 -10.80 -0.62
C ILE A 120 13.53 -12.33 -0.75
N GLU A 121 12.89 -12.85 -1.81
CA GLU A 121 12.89 -14.28 -2.15
C GLU A 121 14.32 -14.83 -2.29
N GLN A 122 15.16 -14.16 -3.10
CA GLN A 122 16.55 -14.57 -3.31
C GLN A 122 17.39 -14.52 -2.04
N ALA A 123 17.12 -13.55 -1.16
CA ALA A 123 17.78 -13.44 0.14
C ALA A 123 17.32 -14.51 1.15
N GLY A 124 16.23 -15.23 0.88
CA GLY A 124 15.69 -16.21 1.82
C GLY A 124 14.95 -15.58 3.01
N ASP A 125 14.62 -14.29 2.94
CA ASP A 125 14.19 -13.54 4.12
C ASP A 125 12.68 -13.60 4.36
N LYS A 126 12.26 -14.72 4.94
CA LYS A 126 10.85 -15.04 5.22
C LYS A 126 10.16 -14.08 6.19
N LYS A 127 10.91 -13.27 6.96
CA LYS A 127 10.33 -12.36 7.95
C LYS A 127 9.45 -11.27 7.33
N TYR A 128 9.66 -10.96 6.05
CA TYR A 128 8.85 -10.02 5.28
C TYR A 128 7.47 -10.57 4.89
N LEU A 129 7.15 -11.83 5.19
CA LEU A 129 5.87 -12.45 4.82
C LEU A 129 4.66 -11.58 5.21
N LYS A 130 4.68 -10.95 6.38
CA LYS A 130 3.58 -10.09 6.85
C LYS A 130 3.35 -8.84 5.99
N PHE A 131 4.39 -8.33 5.33
CA PHE A 131 4.31 -7.19 4.41
C PHE A 131 4.09 -7.63 2.95
N ILE A 132 4.55 -8.83 2.59
CA ILE A 132 4.38 -9.39 1.24
C ILE A 132 2.96 -9.93 1.04
N LEU A 133 2.36 -10.57 2.05
CA LEU A 133 1.08 -11.25 1.90
C LEU A 133 -0.08 -10.33 1.46
N PRO A 134 -0.21 -9.08 1.96
CA PRO A 134 -1.21 -8.14 1.45
C PRO A 134 -1.07 -7.81 -0.04
N LEU A 135 0.13 -7.92 -0.62
CA LEU A 135 0.38 -7.70 -2.05
C LEU A 135 -0.20 -8.83 -2.93
N LEU A 136 -0.84 -9.87 -2.35
CA LEU A 136 -1.75 -10.73 -3.11
C LEU A 136 -2.87 -9.91 -3.77
N ASN A 137 -3.30 -8.80 -3.17
CA ASN A 137 -4.33 -7.92 -3.74
C ASN A 137 -3.72 -6.68 -4.41
N ASP A 138 -2.46 -6.76 -4.87
CA ASP A 138 -1.83 -5.68 -5.63
C ASP A 138 -2.57 -5.46 -6.96
N PRO A 139 -2.77 -4.21 -7.42
CA PRO A 139 -3.44 -3.94 -8.69
C PRO A 139 -2.69 -4.51 -9.90
N ASP A 140 -1.37 -4.71 -9.80
CA ASP A 140 -0.55 -5.21 -10.90
C ASP A 140 -0.31 -6.74 -10.85
N ASP A 141 -0.58 -7.40 -11.97
CA ASP A 141 -0.45 -8.84 -12.15
C ASP A 141 0.98 -9.35 -11.87
N SER A 142 2.02 -8.56 -12.23
CA SER A 142 3.42 -8.94 -12.05
C SER A 142 3.79 -8.98 -10.57
N VAL A 143 3.22 -8.07 -9.76
CA VAL A 143 3.41 -8.05 -8.31
C VAL A 143 2.72 -9.25 -7.68
N ARG A 144 1.45 -9.49 -8.02
CA ARG A 144 0.70 -10.66 -7.53
C ARG A 144 1.42 -11.97 -7.87
N TRP A 145 1.94 -12.09 -9.09
CA TRP A 145 2.76 -13.23 -9.49
C TRP A 145 4.03 -13.38 -8.65
N ALA A 146 4.74 -12.29 -8.36
CA ALA A 146 5.94 -12.31 -7.53
C ALA A 146 5.61 -12.80 -6.10
N VAL A 147 4.47 -12.40 -5.53
CA VAL A 147 3.99 -12.91 -4.25
C VAL A 147 3.77 -14.42 -4.30
N LEU A 148 3.01 -14.92 -5.28
CA LEU A 148 2.76 -16.36 -5.40
C LEU A 148 4.04 -17.17 -5.54
N LYS A 149 5.00 -16.67 -6.32
CA LYS A 149 6.30 -17.32 -6.46
C LYS A 149 7.05 -17.37 -5.12
N PHE A 150 7.08 -16.27 -4.37
CA PHE A 150 7.67 -16.25 -3.02
C PHE A 150 7.01 -17.30 -2.11
N LEU A 151 5.68 -17.38 -2.11
CA LEU A 151 4.93 -18.34 -1.29
C LEU A 151 5.26 -19.79 -1.68
N ASP A 152 5.35 -20.08 -2.98
CA ASP A 152 5.65 -21.41 -3.51
C ASP A 152 7.11 -21.84 -3.20
N THR A 153 8.08 -20.96 -3.47
CA THR A 153 9.51 -21.18 -3.20
C THR A 153 9.76 -21.59 -1.75
N PHE A 154 9.04 -20.99 -0.82
CA PHE A 154 9.18 -21.31 0.61
C PHE A 154 8.13 -22.29 1.15
N LYS A 155 7.31 -22.89 0.28
CA LYS A 155 6.25 -23.85 0.64
C LYS A 155 5.32 -23.32 1.72
N MET A 156 4.97 -22.04 1.61
CA MET A 156 4.12 -21.32 2.57
C MET A 156 2.65 -21.72 2.50
N GLY A 157 2.27 -22.56 1.54
CA GLY A 157 0.90 -23.06 1.39
C GLY A 157 0.32 -23.61 2.69
N LYS A 158 1.11 -24.25 3.56
CA LYS A 158 0.64 -24.83 4.83
C LYS A 158 0.41 -23.81 5.96
N ASN A 159 0.86 -22.57 5.78
CA ASN A 159 0.74 -21.54 6.81
C ASN A 159 -0.74 -21.13 6.93
N PRO A 160 -1.39 -21.22 8.11
CA PRO A 160 -2.82 -20.94 8.24
C PRO A 160 -3.25 -19.55 7.78
N LEU A 161 -2.40 -18.54 7.99
CA LEU A 161 -2.66 -17.17 7.53
C LEU A 161 -2.62 -17.14 5.99
N VAL A 162 -1.59 -17.74 5.39
CA VAL A 162 -1.47 -17.82 3.93
C VAL A 162 -2.62 -18.62 3.31
N CYS A 163 -3.04 -19.74 3.90
CA CYS A 163 -4.23 -20.49 3.46
C CYS A 163 -5.47 -19.61 3.40
N LYS A 164 -5.71 -18.86 4.48
CA LYS A 164 -6.88 -17.98 4.61
C LYS A 164 -6.88 -16.90 3.52
N GLU A 165 -5.75 -16.21 3.35
CA GLU A 165 -5.63 -15.15 2.35
C GLU A 165 -5.70 -15.70 0.92
N LEU A 166 -5.02 -16.81 0.62
CA LEU A 166 -5.11 -17.46 -0.70
C LEU A 166 -6.54 -17.90 -1.03
N LYS A 167 -7.30 -18.40 -0.06
CA LYS A 167 -8.69 -18.79 -0.28
C LYS A 167 -9.54 -17.59 -0.72
N CYS A 168 -9.44 -16.47 0.01
CA CYS A 168 -10.15 -15.24 -0.33
C CYS A 168 -9.69 -14.70 -1.70
N PHE A 169 -8.39 -14.71 -1.95
CA PHE A 169 -7.80 -14.22 -3.19
C PHE A 169 -8.24 -15.02 -4.42
N ILE A 170 -8.29 -16.36 -4.34
CA ILE A 170 -8.71 -17.24 -5.45
C ILE A 170 -10.14 -16.95 -5.91
N GLU A 171 -11.03 -16.57 -4.99
CA GLU A 171 -12.43 -16.27 -5.29
C GLU A 171 -12.59 -14.97 -6.09
N ASN A 172 -11.67 -14.01 -5.91
CA ASN A 172 -11.75 -12.67 -6.50
C ASN A 172 -10.75 -12.44 -7.65
N GLU A 173 -9.74 -13.28 -7.82
CA GLU A 173 -8.73 -13.12 -8.87
C GLU A 173 -9.32 -13.33 -10.27
N SER A 174 -9.23 -12.29 -11.10
CA SER A 174 -9.74 -12.28 -12.47
C SER A 174 -8.79 -12.96 -13.45
N ASN A 175 -7.47 -12.79 -13.28
CA ASN A 175 -6.44 -13.37 -14.13
C ASN A 175 -6.40 -14.89 -13.95
N PRO A 176 -6.71 -15.69 -14.99
CA PRO A 176 -6.79 -17.13 -14.88
C PRO A 176 -5.45 -17.80 -14.57
N VAL A 177 -4.33 -17.26 -15.06
CA VAL A 177 -2.99 -17.82 -14.82
C VAL A 177 -2.60 -17.68 -13.36
N ILE A 178 -2.82 -16.49 -12.78
CA ILE A 178 -2.55 -16.21 -11.37
C ILE A 178 -3.48 -17.05 -10.49
N ARG A 179 -4.77 -17.12 -10.82
CA ARG A 179 -5.76 -17.91 -10.07
C ARG A 179 -5.41 -19.40 -10.04
N GLU A 180 -5.00 -19.99 -11.17
CA GLU A 180 -4.60 -21.41 -11.18
C GLU A 180 -3.31 -21.63 -10.38
N LYS A 181 -2.32 -20.73 -10.48
CA LYS A 181 -1.11 -20.81 -9.66
C LYS A 181 -1.42 -20.75 -8.15
N SER A 182 -2.33 -19.87 -7.73
CA SER A 182 -2.80 -19.79 -6.36
C SER A 182 -3.43 -21.11 -5.89
N LYS A 183 -4.26 -21.74 -6.73
CA LYS A 183 -4.87 -23.04 -6.42
C LYS A 183 -3.83 -24.15 -6.28
N GLU A 184 -2.77 -24.15 -7.08
CA GLU A 184 -1.67 -25.12 -6.92
C GLU A 184 -0.98 -24.98 -5.56
N ILE A 185 -0.64 -23.75 -5.18
CA ILE A 185 -0.01 -23.47 -3.88
C ILE A 185 -0.96 -23.87 -2.74
N PHE A 186 -2.24 -23.56 -2.88
CA PHE A 186 -3.27 -23.92 -1.91
C PHE A 186 -3.51 -25.43 -1.83
N LYS A 187 -3.44 -26.20 -2.93
CA LYS A 187 -3.59 -27.68 -2.88
C LYS A 187 -2.40 -28.37 -2.21
N ASN A 188 -1.23 -27.73 -2.21
CA ASN A 188 -0.03 -28.25 -1.57
C ASN A 188 0.06 -27.89 -0.06
N SER A 189 -0.97 -27.25 0.49
CA SER A 189 -1.11 -26.90 1.92
C SER A 189 -1.41 -28.09 2.82
#